data_AF-A0A936DIU3-F1
#
_entry.id   AF-A0A936DIU3-F1
#
_cell.length_a   1.000
_cell.length_b   1.000
_cell.length_c   1.000
_cell.angle_alpha   90.00
_cell.angle_beta   90.00
_cell.angle_gamma   90.00
#
_symmetry.space_group_name_H-M   'P 1'
#
loop_
_entity.id
_entity.type
_entity.pdbx_description
1 polymer ?
#
loop_
_entity_poly.entity_id
_entity_poly.type
_entity_poly.pdbx_seq_one_letter_code
_entity_poly.pdbx_strand_id
1 'polypeptide(L)'
;MLKNLVLSFVLAIAAFSAHADAPLKTSLSLDSDQAREISAIEAEVRKKFASIRQEHNRVMRAARRAGLAHDETEKVRLESEADVLRGQMQALRDDEELRIRKHLRADQSARYDAWLAEREAMHGSSRDATMLGAER
;
A
#
# COMPACT_ATOMS: atom_id res chain seq x y z
N MET A 1 -7.03 44.06 34.30
CA MET A 1 -6.40 42.72 34.30
C MET A 1 -6.69 42.04 32.97
N LEU A 2 -5.69 42.03 32.08
CA LEU A 2 -5.74 41.38 30.77
C LEU A 2 -5.75 39.85 30.96
N LYS A 3 -6.91 39.21 30.78
CA LYS A 3 -7.02 37.76 30.62
C LYS A 3 -8.22 37.53 29.72
N ASN A 4 -8.02 37.48 28.41
CA ASN A 4 -8.91 36.85 27.42
C ASN A 4 -8.31 37.01 26.00
N LEU A 5 -7.02 36.68 25.85
CA LEU A 5 -6.32 36.78 24.57
C LEU A 5 -5.55 35.49 24.29
N VAL A 6 -6.18 34.33 24.49
CA VAL A 6 -5.60 33.02 24.11
C VAL A 6 -6.73 32.04 23.72
N LEU A 7 -7.66 32.45 22.85
CA LEU A 7 -8.71 31.55 22.36
C LEU A 7 -8.80 31.49 20.82
N SER A 8 -7.72 31.81 20.11
CA SER A 8 -7.73 31.83 18.64
C SER A 8 -6.54 31.16 17.96
N PHE A 9 -5.59 30.56 18.70
CA PHE A 9 -4.36 30.02 18.10
C PHE A 9 -4.32 28.47 17.96
N VAL A 10 -5.29 27.74 18.51
CA VAL A 10 -5.28 26.26 18.42
C VAL A 10 -6.04 25.74 17.19
N LEU A 11 -6.81 26.59 16.50
CA LEU A 11 -7.56 26.20 15.29
C LEU A 11 -6.77 26.35 13.98
N ALA A 12 -5.45 26.55 14.05
CA ALA A 12 -4.56 26.68 12.88
C ALA A 12 -3.75 25.40 12.58
N ILE A 13 -3.98 24.30 13.29
CA ILE A 13 -3.28 23.01 13.06
C ILE A 13 -4.15 22.02 12.26
N ALA A 14 -5.40 22.38 11.95
CA ALA A 14 -6.31 21.53 11.14
C ALA A 14 -6.05 21.60 9.61
N ALA A 15 -4.91 22.16 9.19
CA ALA A 15 -4.45 22.13 7.80
C ALA A 15 -3.45 20.98 7.55
N PHE A 16 -3.53 19.89 8.32
CA PHE A 16 -3.22 18.57 7.77
C PHE A 16 -4.25 18.31 6.67
N SER A 17 -3.99 18.92 5.53
CA SER A 17 -4.54 18.53 4.25
C SER A 17 -4.30 17.04 4.21
N ALA A 18 -5.37 16.27 4.38
CA ALA A 18 -5.37 14.87 4.01
C ALA A 18 -4.94 14.88 2.54
N HIS A 19 -3.64 14.72 2.29
CA HIS A 19 -3.08 14.37 1.00
C HIS A 19 -3.51 12.92 0.77
N ALA A 20 -4.83 12.76 0.65
CA ALA A 20 -5.48 11.56 0.21
C ALA A 20 -4.88 11.30 -1.16
N ASP A 21 -4.00 10.29 -1.19
CA ASP A 21 -3.39 9.67 -2.37
C ASP A 21 -3.37 10.60 -3.57
N ALA A 22 -2.49 11.63 -3.53
CA ALA A 22 -2.26 12.45 -4.71
C ALA A 22 -1.98 11.49 -5.87
N PRO A 23 -2.80 11.49 -6.94
CA PRO A 23 -2.65 10.52 -8.02
C PRO A 23 -1.25 10.60 -8.60
N LEU A 24 -0.63 9.47 -8.97
CA LEU A 24 0.73 9.42 -9.54
C LEU A 24 0.94 10.46 -10.65
N LYS A 25 -0.10 10.73 -11.45
CA LYS A 25 -0.11 11.79 -12.45
C LYS A 25 0.41 13.14 -11.94
N THR A 26 -0.11 13.61 -10.81
CA THR A 26 0.23 14.93 -10.24
C THR A 26 1.62 14.88 -9.60
N SER A 27 1.94 13.80 -8.89
CA SER A 27 3.20 13.62 -8.18
C SER A 27 4.41 13.48 -9.12
N LEU A 28 4.22 12.89 -10.30
CA LEU A 28 5.29 12.60 -11.25
C LEU A 28 5.31 13.55 -12.46
N SER A 29 4.37 14.50 -12.54
CA SER A 29 4.22 15.39 -13.71
C SER A 29 4.15 14.59 -15.02
N LEU A 30 3.31 13.56 -15.04
CA LEU A 30 3.11 12.69 -16.21
C LEU A 30 2.37 13.46 -17.31
N ASP A 31 2.79 13.25 -18.56
CA ASP A 31 1.96 13.66 -19.68
C ASP A 31 0.69 12.80 -19.79
N SER A 32 -0.22 13.18 -20.69
CA SER A 32 -1.53 12.52 -20.81
C SER A 32 -1.46 11.06 -21.23
N ASP A 33 -0.47 10.68 -22.04
CA ASP A 33 -0.34 9.32 -22.53
C ASP A 33 0.37 8.44 -21.51
N GLN A 34 1.46 8.93 -20.89
CA GLN A 34 2.10 8.29 -19.74
C GLN A 34 1.09 8.03 -18.60
N ALA A 35 0.28 9.02 -18.26
CA ALA A 35 -0.72 8.88 -17.20
C ALA A 35 -1.79 7.83 -17.52
N ARG A 36 -2.17 7.68 -18.79
CA ARG A 36 -3.14 6.67 -19.24
C ARG A 36 -2.56 5.27 -19.14
N GLU A 37 -1.31 5.09 -19.58
CA GLU A 37 -0.62 3.80 -19.53
C GLU A 37 -0.37 3.35 -18.09
N ILE A 38 0.14 4.24 -17.24
CA ILE A 38 0.36 3.96 -15.81
C ILE A 38 -0.96 3.63 -15.12
N SER A 39 -2.03 4.38 -15.37
CA SER A 39 -3.34 4.08 -14.77
C SER A 39 -3.89 2.70 -15.20
N ALA A 40 -3.62 2.28 -16.44
CA ALA A 40 -4.00 0.95 -16.90
C ALA A 40 -3.20 -0.16 -16.19
N ILE A 41 -1.90 0.05 -15.98
CA ILE A 41 -1.04 -0.86 -15.19
C ILE A 41 -1.58 -0.99 -13.76
N GLU A 42 -1.82 0.14 -13.09
CA GLU A 42 -2.32 0.16 -11.70
C GLU A 42 -3.69 -0.53 -11.59
N ALA A 43 -4.60 -0.29 -12.55
CA ALA A 43 -5.92 -0.90 -12.53
C ALA A 43 -5.87 -2.43 -12.67
N GLU A 44 -5.01 -2.93 -13.57
CA GLU A 44 -4.77 -4.35 -13.77
C GLU A 44 -4.21 -5.01 -12.50
N VAL A 45 -3.15 -4.43 -11.94
CA VAL A 45 -2.46 -4.95 -10.75
C VAL A 45 -3.39 -4.91 -9.55
N ARG A 46 -4.10 -3.80 -9.31
CA ARG A 46 -5.05 -3.64 -8.19
C ARG A 46 -6.09 -4.75 -8.17
N LYS A 47 -6.64 -5.13 -9.34
CA LYS A 47 -7.61 -6.22 -9.45
C LYS A 47 -7.01 -7.57 -9.05
N LYS A 48 -5.82 -7.89 -9.56
CA LYS A 48 -5.11 -9.14 -9.22
C LYS A 48 -4.73 -9.18 -7.75
N PHE A 49 -4.15 -8.10 -7.24
CA PHE A 49 -3.75 -7.95 -5.84
C PHE A 49 -4.94 -8.11 -4.88
N ALA A 50 -6.08 -7.48 -5.18
CA ALA A 50 -7.28 -7.60 -4.36
C ALA A 50 -7.76 -9.05 -4.24
N SER A 51 -7.72 -9.82 -5.34
CA SER A 51 -8.09 -11.24 -5.34
C SER A 51 -7.17 -12.07 -4.43
N ILE A 52 -5.85 -11.92 -4.58
CA ILE A 52 -4.87 -12.69 -3.78
C ILE A 52 -4.95 -12.28 -2.30
N ARG A 53 -5.15 -11.00 -2.01
CA ARG A 53 -5.31 -10.52 -0.64
C ARG A 53 -6.55 -11.08 0.05
N GLN A 54 -7.66 -11.20 -0.67
CA GLN A 54 -8.87 -11.83 -0.12
C GLN A 54 -8.63 -13.29 0.25
N GLU A 55 -7.89 -14.01 -0.61
CA GLU A 55 -7.47 -15.39 -0.38
C GLU A 55 -6.55 -15.49 0.86
N HIS A 56 -5.50 -14.69 0.90
CA HIS A 56 -4.57 -14.60 2.04
C HIS A 56 -5.31 -14.38 3.35
N ASN A 57 -6.25 -13.42 3.38
CA ASN A 57 -7.06 -13.14 4.57
C ASN A 57 -7.96 -14.32 4.97
N ARG A 58 -8.45 -15.11 4.01
CA ARG A 58 -9.23 -16.31 4.29
C ARG A 58 -8.36 -17.39 4.95
N VAL A 59 -7.19 -17.65 4.37
CA VAL A 59 -6.21 -18.62 4.88
C VAL A 59 -5.74 -18.23 6.28
N MET A 60 -5.36 -16.98 6.52
CA MET A 60 -4.95 -16.52 7.85
C MET A 60 -6.05 -16.64 8.91
N ARG A 61 -7.32 -16.39 8.54
CA ARG A 61 -8.45 -16.65 9.45
C ARG A 61 -8.62 -18.13 9.76
N ALA A 62 -8.36 -19.01 8.79
CA ALA A 62 -8.39 -20.45 9.01
C ALA A 62 -7.24 -20.90 9.93
N ALA A 63 -6.02 -20.40 9.71
CA ALA A 63 -4.86 -20.68 10.55
C ALA A 63 -5.13 -20.27 12.01
N ARG A 64 -5.70 -19.08 12.24
CA ARG A 64 -6.13 -18.65 13.57
C ARG A 64 -7.13 -19.61 14.21
N ARG A 65 -8.12 -20.10 13.45
CA ARG A 65 -9.10 -21.08 13.96
C ARG A 65 -8.45 -22.43 14.30
N ALA A 66 -7.53 -22.91 13.47
CA ALA A 66 -6.76 -24.13 13.74
C ALA A 66 -5.94 -24.00 15.04
N GLY A 67 -5.28 -22.85 15.24
CA GLY A 67 -4.57 -22.56 16.49
C GLY A 67 -5.47 -22.53 17.73
N LEU A 68 -6.69 -21.99 17.62
CA LEU A 68 -7.68 -22.03 18.71
C LEU A 68 -8.21 -23.44 18.98
N ALA A 69 -8.19 -24.32 17.97
CA ALA A 69 -8.56 -25.73 18.08
C ALA A 69 -7.38 -26.63 18.50
N HIS A 70 -6.19 -26.05 18.71
CA HIS A 70 -4.94 -26.79 18.97
C HIS A 70 -4.55 -27.80 17.88
N ASP A 71 -5.00 -27.56 16.63
CA ASP A 71 -4.56 -28.33 15.47
C ASP A 71 -3.31 -27.67 14.86
N GLU A 72 -2.16 -27.96 15.46
CA GLU A 72 -0.89 -27.36 15.03
C GLU A 72 -0.46 -27.83 13.63
N THR A 73 -0.87 -29.02 13.20
CA THR A 73 -0.51 -29.54 11.87
C THR A 73 -1.22 -28.73 10.79
N GLU A 74 -2.53 -28.51 10.93
CA GLU A 74 -3.29 -27.72 9.97
C GLU A 74 -2.91 -26.24 10.02
N LYS A 75 -2.61 -25.71 11.22
CA LYS A 75 -2.12 -24.33 11.36
C LYS A 75 -0.84 -24.10 10.57
N VAL A 76 0.18 -24.97 10.72
CA VAL A 76 1.45 -24.84 9.99
C VAL A 76 1.24 -24.95 8.48
N ARG A 77 0.37 -25.88 8.03
CA ARG A 77 0.04 -26.01 6.61
C ARG A 77 -0.57 -24.73 6.04
N LEU A 78 -1.53 -24.13 6.77
CA LEU A 78 -2.19 -22.89 6.37
C LEU A 78 -1.26 -21.67 6.42
N GLU A 79 -0.35 -21.60 7.39
CA GLU A 79 0.67 -20.54 7.46
C GLU A 79 1.61 -20.60 6.24
N SER A 80 2.05 -21.80 5.84
CA SER A 80 2.83 -21.98 4.62
C SER A 80 2.07 -21.56 3.36
N GLU A 81 0.78 -21.86 3.27
CA GLU A 81 -0.08 -21.40 2.17
C GLU A 81 -0.22 -19.86 2.15
N ALA A 82 -0.35 -19.24 3.32
CA ALA A 82 -0.37 -17.79 3.45
C ALA A 82 0.94 -17.14 2.99
N ASP A 83 2.10 -17.74 3.30
CA ASP A 83 3.40 -17.24 2.86
C ASP A 83 3.56 -17.29 1.33
N VAL A 84 3.04 -18.32 0.67
CA VAL A 84 2.99 -18.37 -0.81
C VAL A 84 2.18 -17.20 -1.37
N LEU A 85 1.00 -16.94 -0.80
CA LEU A 85 0.13 -15.82 -1.22
C LEU A 85 0.79 -14.47 -0.95
N ARG A 86 1.54 -14.33 0.14
CA ARG A 86 2.35 -13.15 0.44
C ARG A 86 3.41 -12.92 -0.63
N GLY A 87 4.14 -13.97 -1.02
CA GLY A 87 5.12 -13.90 -2.09
C GLY A 87 4.50 -13.48 -3.43
N GLN A 88 3.31 -13.98 -3.76
CA GLN A 88 2.59 -13.57 -4.97
C GLN A 88 2.16 -12.10 -4.93
N MET A 89 1.70 -11.59 -3.78
CA MET A 89 1.36 -10.18 -3.61
C MET A 89 2.60 -9.28 -3.76
N GLN A 90 3.74 -9.68 -3.21
CA GLN A 90 4.99 -8.94 -3.38
C GLN A 90 5.43 -8.94 -4.85
N ALA A 91 5.42 -10.09 -5.51
CA ALA A 91 5.79 -10.20 -6.92
C ALA A 91 4.91 -9.33 -7.84
N LEU A 92 3.61 -9.17 -7.52
CA LEU A 92 2.74 -8.25 -8.25
C LEU A 92 3.12 -6.78 -8.05
N ARG A 93 3.54 -6.38 -6.85
CA ARG A 93 4.02 -5.01 -6.57
C ARG A 93 5.34 -4.75 -7.29
N ASP A 94 6.24 -5.72 -7.30
CA ASP A 94 7.53 -5.61 -7.99
C ASP A 94 7.35 -5.52 -9.51
N ASP A 95 6.44 -6.31 -10.10
CA ASP A 95 6.09 -6.22 -11.52
C ASP A 95 5.43 -4.89 -11.87
N GLU A 96 4.48 -4.41 -11.05
CA GLU A 96 3.87 -3.08 -11.19
C GLU A 96 4.93 -1.99 -11.23
N GLU A 97 5.84 -2.01 -10.26
CA GLU A 97 6.90 -1.03 -10.14
C GLU A 97 7.84 -1.05 -11.35
N LEU A 98 8.27 -2.25 -11.78
CA LEU A 98 9.10 -2.42 -12.95
C LEU A 98 8.40 -1.90 -14.22
N ARG A 99 7.11 -2.18 -14.38
CA ARG A 99 6.32 -1.71 -15.53
C ARG A 99 6.20 -0.19 -15.50
N ILE A 100 5.84 0.42 -14.37
CA ILE A 100 5.75 1.88 -14.24
C ILE A 100 7.09 2.53 -14.58
N ARG A 101 8.21 2.05 -14.03
CA ARG A 101 9.56 2.59 -14.29
C ARG A 101 9.92 2.62 -15.78
N LYS A 102 9.45 1.67 -16.59
CA LYS A 102 9.69 1.66 -18.05
C LYS A 102 9.05 2.84 -18.78
N HIS A 103 8.00 3.43 -18.22
CA HIS A 103 7.30 4.59 -18.79
C HIS A 103 7.83 5.94 -18.27
N LEU A 104 8.76 5.93 -17.30
CA LEU A 104 9.27 7.14 -16.67
C LEU A 104 10.62 7.57 -17.24
N ARG A 105 10.80 8.89 -17.40
CA ARG A 105 12.12 9.49 -17.59
C ARG A 105 12.93 9.43 -16.30
N ALA A 106 14.24 9.66 -16.38
CA ALA A 106 15.12 9.63 -15.21
C ALA A 106 14.69 10.59 -14.07
N ASP A 107 14.25 11.81 -14.42
CA ASP A 107 13.74 12.78 -13.45
C ASP A 107 12.43 12.34 -12.79
N GLN A 108 11.56 11.66 -13.55
CA GLN A 108 10.29 11.13 -13.05
C GLN A 108 10.51 9.88 -12.19
N SER A 109 11.47 9.02 -12.54
CA SER A 109 11.84 7.84 -11.75
C SER A 109 12.33 8.22 -10.35
N ALA A 110 13.15 9.27 -10.22
CA ALA A 110 13.60 9.74 -8.91
C ALA A 110 12.45 10.26 -8.04
N ARG A 111 11.44 10.92 -8.63
CA ARG A 111 10.22 11.34 -7.92
C ARG A 111 9.35 10.14 -7.54
N TYR A 112 9.32 9.13 -8.38
CA TYR A 112 8.61 7.88 -8.12
C TYR A 112 9.24 7.13 -6.95
N ASP A 113 10.56 7.06 -6.87
CA ASP A 113 11.28 6.50 -5.71
C ASP A 113 10.93 7.21 -4.41
N ALA A 114 10.92 8.54 -4.43
CA ALA A 114 10.53 9.34 -3.27
C ALA A 114 9.07 9.08 -2.87
N TRP A 115 8.17 8.99 -3.85
CA TRP A 115 6.76 8.65 -3.62
C TRP A 115 6.60 7.24 -3.04
N LEU A 116 7.33 6.25 -3.54
CA LEU A 116 7.31 4.89 -3.00
C LEU A 116 7.76 4.84 -1.54
N ALA A 117 8.87 5.51 -1.21
CA ALA A 117 9.38 5.58 0.15
C ALA A 117 8.38 6.25 1.11
N GLU A 118 7.72 7.34 0.69
CA GLU A 118 6.66 7.98 1.48
C GLU A 118 5.48 7.01 1.72
N ARG A 119 5.06 6.29 0.68
CA ARG A 119 3.96 5.32 0.76
C ARG A 119 4.28 4.11 1.62
N GLU A 120 5.53 3.68 1.68
CA GLU A 120 5.98 2.58 2.53
C GLU A 120 6.08 3.00 4.00
N ALA A 121 6.39 4.27 4.28
CA ALA A 121 6.38 4.83 5.63
C ALA A 121 4.96 5.08 6.18
N MET A 122 3.94 5.16 5.32
CA MET A 122 2.57 5.46 5.69
C MET A 122 1.77 4.21 6.08
N HIS A 123 1.28 4.16 7.32
CA HIS A 123 0.41 3.08 7.78
C HIS A 123 -0.96 3.12 7.08
N GLY A 124 -1.46 1.96 6.64
CA GLY A 124 -2.71 1.83 5.90
C GLY A 124 -2.62 2.21 4.41
N SER A 125 -1.44 2.60 3.94
CA SER A 125 -1.14 2.78 2.52
C SER A 125 -1.35 1.49 1.72
N SER A 126 -1.63 1.63 0.42
CA SER A 126 -1.63 0.48 -0.50
C SER A 126 -0.31 -0.27 -0.54
N ARG A 127 0.80 0.36 -0.12
CA ARG A 127 2.15 -0.20 -0.05
C ARG A 127 2.62 -0.59 1.36
N ASP A 128 1.82 -0.33 2.39
CA ASP A 128 2.17 -0.71 3.76
C ASP A 128 2.54 -2.21 3.85
N ALA A 129 3.67 -2.51 4.47
CA ALA A 129 4.18 -3.87 4.64
C ALA A 129 3.25 -4.75 5.51
N THR A 130 2.50 -4.14 6.44
CA THR A 130 1.49 -4.86 7.23
C THR A 130 0.36 -5.42 6.36
N MET A 131 0.13 -4.84 5.18
CA MET A 131 -0.86 -5.32 4.22
C MET A 131 -0.47 -6.66 3.59
N LEU A 132 0.82 -7.00 3.65
CA LEU A 132 1.36 -8.29 3.25
C LEU A 132 1.39 -9.29 4.42
N GLY A 133 0.99 -8.89 5.63
CA GLY A 133 1.09 -9.73 6.81
C GLY A 133 2.51 -9.79 7.39
N ALA A 134 3.39 -8.83 7.06
CA ALA A 134 4.60 -8.63 7.83
C ALA A 134 4.23 -8.08 9.21
N GLU A 135 4.50 -8.85 10.27
CA GLU A 135 4.44 -8.33 11.63
C GLU A 135 5.59 -7.34 11.86
N ARG A 136 5.39 -6.36 12.74
CA ARG A 136 6.44 -5.40 13.13
C ARG A 136 7.44 -6.04 14.07
#